data_AF-A0A2D4K7F8-F1
#
_entry.id   AF-A0A2D4K7F8-F1
#
_cell.length_a   1.000
_cell.length_b   1.000
_cell.length_c   1.000
_cell.angle_alpha   90.00
_cell.angle_beta   90.00
_cell.angle_gamma   90.00
#
_symmetry.space_group_name_H-M   'P 1'
#
loop_
_entity.id
_entity.type
_entity.pdbx_description
1 polymer ?
#
loop_
_entity_poly.entity_id
_entity_poly.type
_entity_poly.pdbx_seq_one_letter_code
_entity_poly.pdbx_strand_id
1 'polypeptide(L)'
;AMGKRQHQKDKMYITCTEYTHFYGGKKVEIPQSNFRRLPFDHCSLSLQPFEYPVCTPDGTIFDLLNIVPWIKKYGTNPSTGEKLEAKSLIKLNFAKNNDGKYHCPVLFTVFTNNSHIVAIKTSGNVFGFEAVE
;
A
#
# COMPACT_ATOMS: atom_id res chain seq x y z
N ALA A 1 -22.49 5.19 49.82
CA ALA A 1 -23.32 5.66 48.68
C ALA A 1 -23.62 4.48 47.77
N MET A 2 -24.84 3.91 47.85
CA MET A 2 -25.27 2.80 46.99
C MET A 2 -25.52 3.30 45.57
N GLY A 3 -24.87 2.68 44.58
CA GLY A 3 -24.90 3.10 43.18
C GLY A 3 -26.25 2.81 42.52
N LYS A 4 -26.94 3.88 42.07
CA LYS A 4 -28.28 3.86 41.43
C LYS A 4 -28.36 3.12 40.07
N ARG A 5 -27.47 2.17 39.75
CA ARG A 5 -27.40 1.50 38.43
C ARG A 5 -27.30 -0.02 38.49
N GLN A 6 -27.52 -0.64 39.64
CA GLN A 6 -27.33 -2.08 39.82
C GLN A 6 -28.41 -2.95 39.12
N HIS A 7 -29.64 -2.44 38.96
CA HIS A 7 -30.78 -3.18 38.37
C HIS A 7 -31.07 -2.86 36.90
N GLN A 8 -30.18 -2.17 36.18
CA GLN A 8 -30.47 -1.79 34.79
C GLN A 8 -30.48 -2.98 33.81
N LYS A 9 -30.00 -4.15 34.27
CA LYS A 9 -29.89 -5.41 33.52
C LYS A 9 -31.03 -6.39 33.79
N ASP A 10 -31.84 -6.17 34.83
CA ASP A 10 -33.02 -6.99 35.14
C ASP A 10 -34.21 -6.51 34.32
N LYS A 11 -34.24 -6.88 33.05
CA LYS A 11 -35.35 -6.58 32.13
C LYS A 11 -35.87 -7.88 31.53
N MET A 12 -37.18 -8.00 31.37
CA MET A 12 -37.83 -9.16 30.74
C MET A 12 -37.71 -9.17 29.20
N TYR A 13 -37.02 -8.20 28.62
CA TYR A 13 -36.78 -8.09 27.18
C TYR A 13 -35.30 -7.87 26.93
N ILE A 14 -34.84 -8.35 25.77
CA ILE A 14 -33.46 -8.14 25.31
C ILE A 14 -33.43 -6.87 24.47
N THR A 15 -32.55 -5.92 24.81
CA THR A 15 -32.35 -4.72 23.99
C THR A 15 -31.55 -5.04 22.72
N CYS A 16 -31.67 -4.21 21.69
CA CYS A 16 -30.86 -4.37 20.47
C CYS A 16 -29.36 -4.42 20.78
N THR A 17 -28.88 -3.57 21.69
CA THR A 17 -27.49 -3.55 22.15
C THR A 17 -27.09 -4.88 22.81
N GLU A 18 -27.96 -5.44 23.66
CA GLU A 18 -27.68 -6.72 24.32
C GLU A 18 -27.68 -7.89 23.35
N TYR A 19 -28.61 -7.91 22.41
CA TYR A 19 -28.67 -8.93 21.37
C TYR A 19 -27.43 -8.90 20.47
N THR A 20 -27.00 -7.71 20.04
CA THR A 20 -25.80 -7.52 19.20
C THR A 20 -24.51 -7.92 19.91
N HIS A 21 -24.34 -7.62 21.19
CA HIS A 21 -23.06 -7.79 21.88
C HIS A 21 -22.92 -9.06 22.73
N PHE A 22 -24.01 -9.59 23.31
CA PHE A 22 -23.92 -10.67 24.30
C PHE A 22 -24.61 -11.98 23.89
N TYR A 23 -25.71 -11.91 23.15
CA TYR A 23 -26.59 -13.08 22.93
C TYR A 23 -26.61 -13.63 21.49
N GLY A 24 -25.64 -13.25 20.66
CA GLY A 24 -25.42 -13.89 19.36
C GLY A 24 -26.00 -13.16 18.16
N GLY A 25 -26.19 -11.84 18.22
CA GLY A 25 -26.47 -11.03 17.03
C GLY A 25 -25.41 -11.22 15.94
N LYS A 26 -25.81 -11.08 14.67
CA LYS A 26 -24.89 -11.19 13.52
C LYS A 26 -23.70 -10.27 13.78
N LYS A 27 -22.50 -10.86 13.92
CA LYS A 27 -21.26 -10.08 14.02
C LYS A 27 -21.20 -9.16 12.82
N VAL A 28 -20.82 -7.90 13.03
CA VAL A 28 -20.52 -7.00 11.92
C VAL A 28 -19.40 -7.65 11.14
N GLU A 29 -19.74 -8.32 10.04
CA GLU A 29 -18.79 -8.67 9.01
C GLU A 29 -18.30 -7.32 8.52
N ILE A 30 -17.12 -6.92 9.00
CA ILE A 30 -16.36 -5.88 8.33
C ILE A 30 -16.28 -6.42 6.90
N PRO A 31 -16.87 -5.76 5.89
CA PRO A 31 -16.69 -6.21 4.53
C PRO A 31 -15.19 -6.23 4.33
N GLN A 32 -14.61 -7.43 4.28
CA GLN A 32 -13.28 -7.61 3.77
C GLN A 32 -13.46 -7.25 2.30
N SER A 33 -13.34 -5.96 2.01
CA SER A 33 -13.21 -5.48 0.65
C SER A 33 -12.20 -6.41 0.00
N ASN A 34 -12.49 -6.90 -1.20
CA ASN A 34 -11.58 -7.72 -1.99
C ASN A 34 -10.34 -6.88 -2.36
N PHE A 35 -9.55 -6.52 -1.36
CA PHE A 35 -8.41 -5.63 -1.46
C PHE A 35 -7.31 -6.44 -2.11
N ARG A 36 -7.23 -6.30 -3.43
CA ARG A 36 -6.14 -6.83 -4.21
C ARG A 36 -5.06 -5.76 -4.21
N ARG A 37 -3.93 -6.08 -3.59
CA ARG A 37 -2.74 -5.22 -3.66
C ARG A 37 -2.34 -5.07 -5.12
N LEU A 38 -2.04 -3.85 -5.52
CA LEU A 38 -1.42 -3.59 -6.81
C LEU A 38 -0.07 -4.34 -6.84
N PRO A 39 0.22 -5.10 -7.89
CA PRO A 39 1.54 -5.72 -8.04
C PRO A 39 2.65 -4.67 -8.03
N PHE A 40 3.85 -5.08 -7.60
CA PHE A 40 4.98 -4.15 -7.45
C PHE A 40 5.48 -3.59 -8.79
N ASP A 41 5.16 -4.25 -9.90
CA ASP A 41 5.57 -3.89 -11.26
C ASP A 41 4.58 -2.97 -11.99
N HIS A 42 3.61 -2.40 -11.26
CA HIS A 42 2.57 -1.54 -11.82
C HIS A 42 2.66 -0.08 -11.32
N CYS A 43 2.21 0.84 -12.15
CA CYS A 43 2.11 2.26 -11.85
C CYS A 43 0.88 2.55 -10.98
N SER A 44 1.05 3.30 -9.89
CA SER A 44 -0.04 3.65 -8.96
C SER A 44 -1.08 4.63 -9.55
N LEU A 45 -0.78 5.24 -10.70
CA LEU A 45 -1.68 6.16 -11.39
C LEU A 45 -2.47 5.46 -12.51
N SER A 46 -1.80 4.74 -13.41
CA SER A 46 -2.44 4.07 -14.55
C SER A 46 -2.94 2.66 -14.23
N LEU A 47 -2.49 2.07 -13.12
CA LEU A 47 -2.76 0.68 -12.73
C LEU A 47 -2.32 -0.35 -13.80
N GLN A 48 -1.34 0.03 -14.61
CA GLN A 48 -0.74 -0.79 -15.66
C GLN A 48 0.72 -1.08 -15.34
N PRO A 49 1.29 -2.17 -15.90
CA PRO A 49 2.72 -2.44 -15.79
C PRO A 49 3.55 -1.22 -16.21
N PHE A 50 4.55 -0.84 -15.43
CA PHE A 50 5.40 0.29 -15.77
C PHE A 50 6.45 -0.09 -16.83
N GLU A 51 6.89 0.89 -17.62
CA GLU A 51 8.02 0.76 -18.55
C GLU A 51 9.23 1.55 -18.04
N TYR A 52 8.99 2.77 -17.58
CA TYR A 52 10.01 3.66 -17.02
C TYR A 52 9.69 3.96 -15.54
N PRO A 53 9.97 3.01 -14.63
CA PRO A 53 9.59 3.15 -13.24
C PRO A 53 10.34 4.29 -12.57
N VAL A 54 9.57 5.14 -11.91
CA VAL A 54 10.06 6.19 -11.02
C VAL A 54 9.32 6.06 -9.69
N CYS A 55 9.97 6.42 -8.59
CA CYS A 55 9.28 6.56 -7.32
C CYS A 55 9.38 7.96 -6.76
N THR A 56 8.39 8.28 -5.95
CA THR A 56 8.43 9.44 -5.08
C THR A 56 9.25 9.12 -3.82
N PRO A 57 9.72 10.13 -3.05
CA PRO A 57 10.51 9.91 -1.84
C PRO A 57 9.81 9.07 -0.75
N ASP A 58 8.48 9.04 -0.75
CA ASP A 58 7.60 8.19 0.08
C ASP A 58 7.55 6.72 -0.39
N GLY A 59 8.11 6.40 -1.55
CA GLY A 59 8.20 5.05 -2.09
C GLY A 59 7.05 4.65 -3.02
N THR A 60 6.12 5.56 -3.34
CA THR A 60 5.05 5.28 -4.30
C THR A 60 5.60 5.19 -5.71
N ILE A 61 5.34 4.08 -6.40
CA ILE A 61 5.85 3.82 -7.76
C ILE A 61 4.88 4.37 -8.80
N PHE A 62 5.43 5.07 -9.78
CA PHE A 62 4.74 5.55 -10.95
C PHE A 62 5.55 5.24 -12.21
N ASP A 63 4.87 5.34 -13.35
CA ASP A 63 5.53 5.35 -14.64
C ASP A 63 5.78 6.79 -15.09
N LEU A 64 6.97 7.06 -15.62
CA LEU A 64 7.43 8.40 -15.98
C LEU A 64 6.46 9.11 -16.94
N LEU A 65 5.95 8.38 -17.93
CA LEU A 65 5.04 8.93 -18.95
C LEU A 65 3.70 9.37 -18.36
N ASN A 66 3.29 8.75 -17.25
CA ASN A 66 2.02 9.02 -16.59
C ASN A 66 2.14 10.11 -15.51
N ILE A 67 3.22 10.08 -14.70
CA ILE A 67 3.38 11.02 -13.58
C ILE A 67 3.82 12.42 -14.03
N VAL A 68 4.63 12.54 -15.08
CA VAL A 68 5.13 13.85 -15.54
C VAL A 68 3.99 14.76 -16.03
N PRO A 69 3.03 14.30 -16.86
CA PRO A 69 1.86 15.10 -17.22
C PRO A 69 1.01 15.48 -16.00
N TRP A 70 0.88 14.58 -15.02
CA TRP A 70 0.14 14.86 -13.79
C TRP A 70 0.77 15.99 -12.98
N ILE A 71 2.08 15.93 -12.74
CA ILE A 71 2.81 16.97 -12.01
C ILE A 71 2.72 18.30 -12.75
N LYS A 72 2.81 18.31 -14.09
CA LYS A 72 2.66 19.56 -14.87
C LYS A 72 1.28 20.19 -14.75
N LYS A 73 0.23 19.36 -14.61
CA LYS A 73 -1.17 19.83 -14.55
C LYS A 73 -1.60 20.23 -13.13
N TYR A 74 -1.21 19.45 -12.13
CA TYR A 74 -1.72 19.59 -10.75
C TYR A 74 -0.64 19.95 -9.73
N GLY A 75 0.64 19.64 -9.99
CA GLY A 75 1.74 19.92 -9.05
C GLY A 75 1.72 19.10 -7.76
N THR A 76 0.95 18.00 -7.73
CA THR A 76 0.71 17.18 -6.53
C THR A 76 0.96 15.69 -6.80
N ASN A 77 1.19 14.92 -5.73
CA ASN A 77 1.21 13.46 -5.76
C ASN A 77 -0.24 12.95 -5.91
N PRO A 78 -0.57 12.13 -6.92
CA PRO A 78 -1.93 11.63 -7.14
C PRO A 78 -2.44 10.74 -6.00
N SER A 79 -1.57 10.10 -5.23
CA SER A 79 -1.94 9.16 -4.16
C SER A 79 -2.16 9.85 -2.82
N THR A 80 -1.38 10.89 -2.50
CA THR A 80 -1.43 11.57 -1.19
C THR A 80 -2.02 12.98 -1.26
N GLY A 81 -2.01 13.62 -2.43
CA GLY A 81 -2.41 15.01 -2.61
C GLY A 81 -1.34 16.04 -2.21
N GLU A 82 -0.19 15.61 -1.70
CA GLU A 82 0.90 16.50 -1.28
C GLU A 82 1.63 17.12 -2.49
N LYS A 83 2.30 18.27 -2.29
CA LYS A 83 3.06 18.92 -3.36
C LYS A 83 4.21 18.02 -3.82
N LEU A 84 4.28 17.75 -5.13
CA LEU A 84 5.31 16.90 -5.72
C LEU A 84 5.99 17.62 -6.88
N GLU A 85 7.32 17.61 -6.89
CA GLU A 85 8.12 18.22 -7.95
C GLU A 85 8.73 17.15 -8.85
N ALA A 86 8.86 17.44 -10.15
CA ALA A 86 9.44 16.47 -11.09
C ALA A 86 10.90 16.11 -10.76
N LYS A 87 11.64 17.03 -10.12
CA LYS A 87 13.04 16.82 -9.70
C LYS A 87 13.19 15.88 -8.50
N SER A 88 12.15 15.75 -7.67
CA SER A 88 12.18 14.84 -6.52
C SER A 88 11.88 13.39 -6.88
N LEU A 89 11.52 13.12 -8.14
CA LEU A 89 11.32 11.77 -8.62
C LEU A 89 12.67 11.05 -8.74
N ILE A 90 12.70 9.83 -8.22
CA ILE A 90 13.87 8.96 -8.26
C ILE A 90 13.61 7.93 -9.35
N LYS A 91 14.51 7.84 -10.33
CA LYS A 91 14.45 6.79 -11.34
C LYS A 91 14.80 5.45 -10.71
N LEU A 92 13.99 4.43 -10.96
CA LEU A 92 14.24 3.08 -10.46
C LEU A 92 14.90 2.21 -11.53
N ASN A 93 15.96 1.50 -11.15
CA ASN A 93 16.65 0.54 -11.99
C ASN A 93 16.43 -0.87 -11.43
N PHE A 94 15.51 -1.61 -12.03
CA PHE A 94 15.26 -3.01 -11.69
C PHE A 94 16.15 -3.94 -12.52
N ALA A 95 16.74 -4.96 -11.87
CA ALA A 95 17.48 -6.01 -12.55
C ALA A 95 16.53 -7.12 -13.03
N LYS A 96 16.76 -7.62 -14.25
CA LYS A 96 16.02 -8.76 -14.83
C LYS A 96 16.95 -9.94 -15.03
N ASN A 97 16.47 -11.14 -14.71
CA ASN A 97 17.20 -12.38 -14.94
C ASN A 97 17.09 -12.80 -16.43
N ASN A 98 17.73 -13.92 -16.79
CA ASN A 98 17.66 -14.46 -18.15
C ASN A 98 16.23 -14.87 -18.58
N ASP A 99 15.35 -15.15 -17.62
CA ASP A 99 13.93 -15.46 -17.87
C ASP A 99 13.04 -14.20 -17.97
N GLY A 100 13.63 -13.00 -17.89
CA GLY A 100 12.91 -11.73 -17.92
C GLY A 100 12.19 -11.34 -16.62
N LYS A 101 12.37 -12.09 -15.53
CA LYS A 101 11.79 -11.81 -14.22
C LYS A 101 12.64 -10.82 -13.42
N TYR A 102 11.97 -9.95 -12.67
CA TYR A 102 12.64 -9.02 -11.77
C TYR A 102 13.28 -9.77 -10.59
N HIS A 103 14.53 -9.47 -10.29
CA HIS A 103 15.27 -10.11 -9.21
C HIS A 103 16.20 -9.13 -8.50
N CYS A 104 16.60 -9.48 -7.28
CA CYS A 104 17.64 -8.76 -6.56
C CYS A 104 19.00 -9.06 -7.22
N PRO A 105 19.78 -8.04 -7.63
CA PRO A 105 21.06 -8.26 -8.32
C PRO A 105 22.17 -8.86 -7.43
N VAL A 106 21.98 -8.86 -6.10
CA VAL A 106 22.97 -9.39 -5.14
C VAL A 106 22.59 -10.80 -4.68
N LEU A 107 21.35 -10.98 -4.25
CA LEU A 107 20.86 -12.26 -3.71
C LEU A 107 20.37 -13.23 -4.80
N PHE A 108 20.22 -12.75 -6.04
CA PHE A 108 19.63 -13.50 -7.15
C PHE A 108 18.21 -14.04 -6.88
N THR A 109 17.54 -13.54 -5.84
CA THR A 109 16.17 -13.89 -5.48
C THR A 109 15.18 -13.14 -6.36
N VAL A 110 14.22 -13.86 -6.94
CA VAL A 110 13.16 -13.29 -7.77
C VAL A 110 12.17 -12.53 -6.90
N PHE A 111 11.80 -11.32 -7.31
CA PHE A 111 10.82 -10.52 -6.59
C PHE A 111 9.40 -11.07 -6.79
N THR A 112 8.64 -11.07 -5.70
CA THR A 112 7.22 -11.43 -5.67
C THR A 112 6.42 -10.28 -5.07
N ASN A 113 5.08 -10.35 -5.15
CA ASN A 113 4.21 -9.32 -4.56
C ASN A 113 4.32 -9.19 -3.03
N ASN A 114 4.95 -10.16 -2.36
CA ASN A 114 5.19 -10.14 -0.92
C ASN A 114 6.65 -9.83 -0.55
N SER A 115 7.53 -9.66 -1.53
CA SER A 115 8.93 -9.35 -1.29
C SER A 115 9.07 -7.93 -0.75
N HIS A 116 9.93 -7.75 0.25
CA HIS A 116 10.26 -6.43 0.76
C HIS A 116 11.34 -5.81 -0.12
N ILE A 117 10.92 -4.90 -1.01
CA ILE A 117 11.76 -4.28 -2.04
C ILE A 117 12.16 -2.88 -1.57
N VAL A 118 13.45 -2.58 -1.69
CA VAL A 118 14.01 -1.27 -1.33
C VAL A 118 14.80 -0.67 -2.48
N ALA A 119 14.86 0.64 -2.56
CA ALA A 119 15.63 1.36 -3.57
C ALA A 119 16.61 2.34 -2.90
N ILE A 120 17.84 2.39 -3.42
CA ILE A 120 18.84 3.34 -2.93
C ILE A 120 18.61 4.69 -3.62
N LYS A 121 18.28 5.73 -2.84
CA LYS A 121 17.93 7.07 -3.35
C LYS A 121 18.98 7.69 -4.29
N THR A 122 20.26 7.47 -4.02
CA THR A 122 21.36 8.08 -4.79
C THR A 122 21.56 7.45 -6.16
N SER A 123 21.39 6.13 -6.29
CA SER A 123 21.64 5.39 -7.53
C SER A 123 20.35 4.98 -8.26
N GLY A 124 19.22 4.92 -7.55
CA GLY A 124 17.98 4.38 -8.07
C GLY A 124 17.95 2.84 -8.16
N ASN A 125 19.02 2.16 -7.75
CA ASN A 125 19.11 0.71 -7.86
C ASN A 125 18.20 0.03 -6.83
N VAL A 126 17.50 -1.00 -7.29
CA VAL A 126 16.50 -1.73 -6.51
C VAL A 126 17.08 -3.05 -5.99
N PHE A 127 16.88 -3.31 -4.71
CA PHE A 127 17.37 -4.49 -4.00
C PHE A 127 16.27 -5.12 -3.14
N GLY A 128 16.47 -6.38 -2.74
CA GLY A 128 15.73 -6.95 -1.63
C GLY A 128 16.24 -6.36 -0.31
N PHE A 129 15.36 -6.15 0.66
CA PHE A 129 15.72 -5.60 1.97
C PHE A 129 16.82 -6.39 2.67
N GLU A 130 16.76 -7.73 2.59
CA GLU A 130 17.77 -8.65 3.12
C GLU A 130 19.18 -8.42 2.54
N ALA A 131 19.30 -7.77 1.38
CA ALA A 131 20.60 -7.47 0.77
C ALA A 131 21.23 -6.16 1.27
N VAL A 132 20.44 -5.32 1.96
CA VAL A 132 20.83 -3.98 2.42
C VAL A 132 20.96 -3.93 3.96
N GLU A 133 20.26 -4.83 4.66
CA GLU A 133 20.43 -5.09 6.09
C GLU A 133 21.80 -5.72 6.41
#